data_AF-A0A239FTM5-F1
#
_entry.id   AF-A0A239FTM5-F1
#
_cell.length_a   1.000
_cell.length_b   1.000
_cell.length_c   1.000
_cell.angle_alpha   90.00
_cell.angle_beta   90.00
_cell.angle_gamma   90.00
#
_symmetry.space_group_name_H-M   'P 1'
#
loop_
_entity.id
_entity.type
_entity.pdbx_description
1 polymer ?
#
loop_
_entity_poly.entity_id
_entity_poly.type
_entity_poly.pdbx_seq_one_letter_code
_entity_poly.pdbx_strand_id
1 'polypeptide(L)'
;MITSVGFESAVEVGVAAFCSGPEPPGDADVLERLTGAGVEPWLAERLLAFLPMAFTRRLLPDITYTDVVAAPSGRIRLADEPVFTAALARAQRADRGEMERIALRSAEFNVINQALNDGVQMADMAIGEVRALRDLPPPAPGDGGVPCPRAVFEEMLRGHGAVLGGGTSVDARLFVHPAPPGLVMGQIDFAVSHPALAAPRLVESFAGPGATWREAIGGALQKFERGALHPIVEGLLRPGAAPGQVQRERYEHPSGAFELVLGAQLTMFADRPVPPAGPLLDRLLDALRSQPLTRRVHWMRFFVAHHEGRLQSNEVLLDGAAWPAGEAVVAGSPAPLPDGRVAVRLFSLLVPADR
;
A
#
# COMPACT_ATOMS: atom_id res chain seq x y z
N MET A 1 0.35 11.43 -22.59
CA MET A 1 -0.77 11.79 -21.69
C MET A 1 -0.43 11.19 -20.34
N ILE A 2 0.03 12.00 -19.39
CA ILE A 2 0.34 11.53 -18.04
C ILE A 2 -1.01 11.19 -17.40
N THR A 3 -1.24 9.89 -17.18
CA THR A 3 -2.33 9.38 -16.34
C THR A 3 -2.34 10.14 -15.03
N SER A 4 -3.52 10.63 -14.61
CA SER A 4 -3.73 11.33 -13.34
C SER A 4 -2.84 10.77 -12.24
N VAL A 5 -1.85 11.55 -11.81
CA VAL A 5 -1.01 11.19 -10.67
C VAL A 5 -1.91 11.30 -9.46
N GLY A 6 -2.33 10.15 -8.94
CA GLY A 6 -3.13 10.08 -7.72
C GLY A 6 -2.27 10.44 -6.51
N PHE A 7 -2.75 11.38 -5.68
CA PHE A 7 -2.09 11.81 -4.44
C PHE A 7 -2.54 11.02 -3.21
N GLU A 8 -3.24 9.88 -3.39
CA GLU A 8 -3.77 9.08 -2.28
C GLU A 8 -2.64 8.61 -1.34
N SER A 9 -1.51 8.20 -1.91
CA SER A 9 -0.35 7.76 -1.12
C SER A 9 0.31 8.92 -0.36
N ALA A 10 0.42 10.09 -0.99
CA ALA A 10 0.90 11.30 -0.32
C ALA A 10 -0.01 11.72 0.84
N VAL A 11 -1.33 11.54 0.67
CA VAL A 11 -2.32 11.78 1.72
C VAL A 11 -2.19 10.80 2.88
N GLU A 12 -1.95 9.49 2.65
CA GLU A 12 -1.65 8.55 3.74
C GLU A 12 -0.39 8.96 4.51
N VAL A 13 0.66 9.40 3.80
CA VAL A 13 1.89 9.93 4.40
C VAL A 13 1.60 11.18 5.25
N GLY A 14 0.80 12.11 4.74
CA GLY A 14 0.38 13.30 5.48
C GLY A 14 -0.42 12.96 6.75
N VAL A 15 -1.42 12.07 6.64
CA VAL A 15 -2.20 11.59 7.79
C VAL A 15 -1.29 10.99 8.85
N ALA A 16 -0.33 10.14 8.46
CA ALA A 16 0.63 9.57 9.40
C ALA A 16 1.51 10.62 10.09
N ALA A 17 1.89 11.70 9.39
CA ALA A 17 2.63 12.80 9.99
C ALA A 17 1.82 13.52 11.07
N PHE A 18 0.55 13.85 10.82
CA PHE A 18 -0.35 14.45 11.82
C PHE A 18 -0.69 13.52 12.99
N CYS A 19 -0.75 12.21 12.72
CA CYS A 19 -1.05 11.20 13.73
C CYS A 19 0.19 10.71 14.49
N SER A 20 1.37 11.30 14.26
CA SER A 20 2.61 10.85 14.89
C SER A 20 2.71 11.23 16.37
N GLY A 21 3.18 10.28 17.19
CA GLY A 21 3.39 10.48 18.63
C GLY A 21 2.11 10.50 19.48
N PRO A 22 2.25 10.56 20.82
CA PRO A 22 1.12 10.53 21.75
C PRO A 22 0.25 11.79 21.67
N GLU A 23 0.85 12.94 21.39
CA GLU A 23 0.17 14.23 21.27
C GLU A 23 0.18 14.72 19.80
N PRO A 24 -0.80 15.54 19.38
CA PRO A 24 -0.79 16.15 18.05
C PRO A 24 0.47 17.03 17.84
N PRO A 25 1.31 16.76 16.82
CA PRO A 25 2.57 17.47 16.58
C PRO A 25 2.35 18.92 16.12
N GLY A 26 3.29 19.86 16.29
CA GLY A 26 3.16 21.21 15.73
C GLY A 26 3.22 21.24 14.21
N ASP A 27 2.80 22.34 13.56
CA ASP A 27 2.89 22.47 12.09
C ASP A 27 4.33 22.39 11.58
N ALA A 28 5.28 22.97 12.32
CA ALA A 28 6.71 22.87 12.03
C ALA A 28 7.19 21.41 12.10
N ASP A 29 6.76 20.66 13.12
CA ASP A 29 7.11 19.24 13.27
C ASP A 29 6.53 18.39 12.14
N VAL A 30 5.30 18.68 11.70
CA VAL A 30 4.67 17.99 10.56
C VAL A 30 5.47 18.25 9.29
N LEU A 31 5.82 19.51 9.01
CA LEU A 31 6.64 19.87 7.84
C LEU A 31 8.03 19.23 7.88
N GLU A 32 8.71 19.30 9.03
CA GLU A 32 10.04 18.70 9.21
C GLU A 32 9.97 17.19 8.95
N ARG A 33 8.98 16.49 9.50
CA ARG A 33 8.79 15.04 9.26
C ARG A 33 8.55 14.71 7.80
N LEU A 34 7.67 15.46 7.12
CA LEU A 34 7.37 15.23 5.71
C LEU A 34 8.62 15.46 4.84
N THR A 35 9.24 16.63 4.98
CA THR A 35 10.42 16.99 4.16
C THR A 35 11.65 16.14 4.48
N GLY A 36 11.89 15.82 5.76
CA GLY A 36 12.96 14.91 6.18
C GLY A 36 12.79 13.48 5.66
N ALA A 37 11.56 13.07 5.38
CA ALA A 37 11.23 11.81 4.71
C ALA A 37 11.19 11.91 3.17
N GLY A 38 11.70 13.00 2.59
CA GLY A 38 11.82 13.20 1.15
C GLY A 38 10.54 13.65 0.45
N VAL A 39 9.50 14.09 1.17
CA VAL A 39 8.36 14.78 0.57
C VAL A 39 8.80 16.18 0.13
N GLU A 40 8.55 16.53 -1.13
CA GLU A 40 8.95 17.83 -1.66
C GLU A 40 8.19 18.97 -0.97
N PRO A 41 8.84 20.14 -0.74
CA PRO A 41 8.25 21.24 0.03
C PRO A 41 6.87 21.68 -0.46
N TRP A 42 6.66 21.75 -1.78
CA TRP A 42 5.37 22.19 -2.35
C TRP A 42 4.21 21.24 -2.00
N LEU A 43 4.49 19.94 -1.86
CA LEU A 43 3.51 18.92 -1.51
C LEU A 43 3.31 18.87 0.00
N ALA A 44 4.39 18.99 0.77
CA ALA A 44 4.33 19.06 2.23
C ALA A 44 3.46 20.25 2.71
N GLU A 45 3.63 21.44 2.12
CA GLU A 45 2.80 22.61 2.44
C GLU A 45 1.32 22.42 2.08
N ARG A 46 1.02 21.75 0.96
CA ARG A 46 -0.36 21.41 0.59
C ARG A 46 -0.99 20.40 1.54
N LEU A 47 -0.25 19.35 1.91
CA LEU A 47 -0.72 18.37 2.88
C LEU A 47 -1.01 19.05 4.22
N LEU A 48 -0.13 19.95 4.67
CA LEU A 48 -0.32 20.72 5.90
C LEU A 48 -1.60 21.58 5.84
N ALA A 49 -1.84 22.26 4.73
CA ALA A 49 -2.99 23.15 4.57
C ALA A 49 -4.32 22.41 4.36
N PHE A 50 -4.32 21.38 3.51
CA PHE A 50 -5.55 20.78 2.99
C PHE A 50 -6.05 19.58 3.78
N LEU A 51 -5.19 18.86 4.52
CA LEU A 51 -5.66 17.75 5.37
C LEU A 51 -6.59 18.24 6.49
N PRO A 52 -6.21 19.23 7.33
CA PRO A 52 -7.13 19.76 8.35
C PRO A 52 -8.44 20.28 7.77
N MET A 53 -8.38 20.96 6.63
CA MET A 53 -9.55 21.51 5.92
C MET A 53 -10.50 20.38 5.47
N ALA A 54 -9.97 19.38 4.76
CA ALA A 54 -10.75 18.24 4.28
C ALA A 54 -11.40 17.44 5.43
N PHE A 55 -10.64 17.20 6.51
CA PHE A 55 -11.13 16.47 7.67
C PHE A 55 -12.18 17.27 8.45
N THR A 56 -12.02 18.59 8.57
CA THR A 56 -13.01 19.48 9.19
C THR A 56 -14.33 19.46 8.44
N ARG A 57 -14.28 19.62 7.11
CA ARG A 57 -15.48 19.61 6.26
C ARG A 57 -16.21 18.27 6.31
N ARG A 58 -15.48 17.17 6.52
CA ARG A 58 -16.09 15.86 6.77
C ARG A 58 -16.66 15.71 8.18
N LEU A 59 -16.01 16.30 9.19
CA LEU A 59 -16.47 16.26 10.58
C LEU A 59 -17.76 17.06 10.77
N LEU A 60 -17.91 18.18 10.04
CA LEU A 60 -19.01 19.13 10.17
C LEU A 60 -19.75 19.30 8.82
N PRO A 61 -20.44 18.27 8.31
CA PRO A 61 -21.02 18.26 6.97
C PRO A 61 -22.21 19.22 6.80
N ASP A 62 -22.84 19.65 7.89
CA ASP A 62 -24.02 20.53 7.86
C ASP A 62 -23.66 22.02 7.67
N ILE A 63 -22.36 22.35 7.67
CA ILE A 63 -21.86 23.71 7.46
C ILE A 63 -21.69 23.97 5.96
N THR A 64 -22.07 25.16 5.51
CA THR A 64 -21.80 25.59 4.13
C THR A 64 -20.38 26.13 4.03
N TYR A 65 -19.56 25.53 3.16
CA TYR A 65 -18.17 25.94 2.91
C TYR A 65 -18.00 26.56 1.54
N THR A 66 -17.13 27.56 1.44
CA THR A 66 -16.67 28.06 0.14
C THR A 66 -15.68 27.08 -0.50
N ASP A 67 -15.77 26.91 -1.83
CA ASP A 67 -14.86 26.07 -2.64
C ASP A 67 -13.55 26.79 -3.04
N VAL A 68 -13.26 27.94 -2.41
CA VAL A 68 -12.14 28.81 -2.78
C VAL A 68 -11.29 29.14 -1.56
N VAL A 69 -9.99 28.97 -1.72
CA VAL A 69 -8.97 29.52 -0.82
C VAL A 69 -8.34 30.73 -1.50
N ALA A 70 -8.40 31.88 -0.83
CA ALA A 70 -7.73 33.09 -1.29
C ALA A 70 -6.28 33.11 -0.80
N ALA A 71 -5.34 33.35 -1.70
CA ALA A 71 -3.92 33.54 -1.41
C ALA A 71 -3.47 34.92 -1.94
N PRO A 72 -2.31 35.46 -1.50
CA PRO A 72 -1.83 36.76 -1.95
C PRO A 72 -1.74 36.92 -3.48
N SER A 73 -1.33 35.87 -4.20
CA SER A 73 -1.16 35.89 -5.66
C SER A 73 -2.40 35.44 -6.45
N GLY A 74 -3.46 34.97 -5.80
CA GLY A 74 -4.63 34.47 -6.52
C GLY A 74 -5.63 33.67 -5.69
N ARG A 75 -6.50 32.93 -6.38
CA ARG A 75 -7.52 32.08 -5.78
C ARG A 75 -7.28 30.64 -6.21
N ILE A 76 -7.35 29.72 -5.26
CA ILE A 76 -7.27 28.28 -5.50
C ILE A 76 -8.67 27.72 -5.35
N ARG A 77 -9.20 27.11 -6.42
CA ARG A 77 -10.45 26.36 -6.35
C ARG A 77 -10.16 24.95 -5.83
N LEU A 78 -10.80 24.58 -4.73
CA LEU A 78 -10.51 23.34 -4.01
C LEU A 78 -10.90 22.10 -4.83
N ALA A 79 -12.00 22.16 -5.58
CA ALA A 79 -12.38 21.11 -6.53
C ALA A 79 -11.35 20.85 -7.64
N ASP A 80 -10.50 21.84 -7.97
CA ASP A 80 -9.44 21.71 -8.99
C ASP A 80 -8.07 21.39 -8.36
N GLU A 81 -7.97 21.36 -7.02
CA GLU A 81 -6.73 21.08 -6.31
C GLU A 81 -6.64 19.58 -5.96
N PRO A 82 -5.76 18.82 -6.62
CA PRO A 82 -5.75 17.36 -6.53
C PRO A 82 -5.39 16.85 -5.13
N VAL A 83 -4.54 17.57 -4.36
CA VAL A 83 -4.20 17.16 -2.99
C VAL A 83 -5.41 17.31 -2.07
N PHE A 84 -6.18 18.39 -2.21
CA PHE A 84 -7.41 18.57 -1.43
C PHE A 84 -8.46 17.51 -1.79
N THR A 85 -8.65 17.23 -3.08
CA THR A 85 -9.60 16.21 -3.54
C THR A 85 -9.26 14.82 -2.98
N ALA A 86 -7.98 14.45 -3.00
CA ALA A 86 -7.51 13.20 -2.41
C ALA A 86 -7.69 13.18 -0.87
N ALA A 87 -7.39 14.30 -0.20
CA ALA A 87 -7.58 14.45 1.25
C ALA A 87 -9.06 14.32 1.65
N LEU A 88 -9.98 14.93 0.88
CA LEU A 88 -11.42 14.84 1.12
C LEU A 88 -11.94 13.42 0.93
N ALA A 89 -11.48 12.72 -0.11
CA ALA A 89 -11.80 11.31 -0.30
C ALA A 89 -11.29 10.44 0.87
N ARG A 90 -10.07 10.69 1.37
CA ARG A 90 -9.50 9.98 2.53
C ARG A 90 -10.23 10.28 3.83
N ALA A 91 -10.68 11.51 4.04
CA ALA A 91 -11.41 11.91 5.25
C ALA A 91 -12.71 11.10 5.41
N GLN A 92 -13.35 10.68 4.30
CA GLN A 92 -14.60 9.88 4.36
C GLN A 92 -14.48 8.57 5.13
N ARG A 93 -13.26 8.03 5.19
CA ARG A 93 -12.93 6.73 5.80
C ARG A 93 -12.00 6.89 7.00
N ALA A 94 -11.88 8.10 7.54
CA ALA A 94 -11.08 8.36 8.73
C ALA A 94 -11.81 7.92 10.00
N ASP A 95 -11.03 7.40 10.96
CA ASP A 95 -11.57 7.06 12.27
C ASP A 95 -11.65 8.29 13.19
N ARG A 96 -12.25 8.10 14.37
CA ARG A 96 -12.42 9.19 15.34
C ARG A 96 -11.10 9.78 15.82
N GLY A 97 -10.08 8.96 16.01
CA GLY A 97 -8.76 9.40 16.47
C GLY A 97 -8.05 10.24 15.42
N GLU A 98 -8.11 9.83 14.15
CA GLU A 98 -7.61 10.63 13.03
C GLU A 98 -8.36 11.97 12.92
N MET A 99 -9.68 11.96 13.06
CA MET A 99 -10.51 13.18 13.02
C MET A 99 -10.12 14.18 14.11
N GLU A 100 -10.03 13.73 15.35
CA GLU A 100 -9.66 14.60 16.49
C GLU A 100 -8.26 15.19 16.32
N ARG A 101 -7.32 14.44 15.74
CA ARG A 101 -5.93 14.91 15.57
C ARG A 101 -5.74 15.85 14.37
N ILE A 102 -6.53 15.69 13.31
CA ILE A 102 -6.35 16.43 12.05
C ILE A 102 -7.34 17.58 11.92
N ALA A 103 -8.65 17.33 12.12
CA ALA A 103 -9.70 18.33 11.88
C ALA A 103 -9.58 19.53 12.84
N LEU A 104 -9.33 19.27 14.13
CA LEU A 104 -9.30 20.30 15.17
C LEU A 104 -8.19 21.35 14.96
N ARG A 105 -7.26 21.10 14.03
CA ARG A 105 -6.19 22.03 13.67
C ARG A 105 -6.61 23.04 12.60
N SER A 106 -7.73 22.82 11.94
CA SER A 106 -8.17 23.68 10.85
C SER A 106 -8.55 25.06 11.36
N ALA A 107 -8.12 26.10 10.64
CA ALA A 107 -8.62 27.45 10.87
C ALA A 107 -10.15 27.52 10.72
N GLU A 108 -10.74 26.73 9.81
CA GLU A 108 -12.20 26.63 9.66
C GLU A 108 -12.84 26.08 10.94
N PHE A 109 -12.26 25.03 11.54
CA PHE A 109 -12.77 24.45 12.78
C PHE A 109 -12.73 25.47 13.91
N ASN A 110 -11.62 26.22 14.05
CA ASN A 110 -11.48 27.24 15.09
C ASN A 110 -12.51 28.36 14.95
N VAL A 111 -12.77 28.82 13.72
CA VAL A 111 -13.80 29.84 13.45
C VAL A 111 -15.20 29.31 13.78
N ILE A 112 -15.51 28.07 13.38
CA ILE A 112 -16.80 27.43 13.70
C ILE A 112 -16.96 27.30 15.22
N ASN A 113 -15.94 26.79 15.91
CA ASN A 113 -15.97 26.62 17.36
C ASN A 113 -16.16 27.95 18.09
N GLN A 114 -15.50 29.03 17.65
CA GLN A 114 -15.71 30.36 18.21
C GLN A 114 -17.16 30.84 17.99
N ALA A 115 -17.69 30.71 16.77
CA ALA A 115 -19.06 31.11 16.48
C ALA A 115 -20.10 30.33 17.30
N LEU A 116 -19.87 29.02 17.53
CA LEU A 116 -20.71 28.20 18.40
C LEU A 116 -20.69 28.69 19.85
N ASN A 117 -19.50 29.04 20.37
CA ASN A 117 -19.37 29.61 21.71
C ASN A 117 -20.05 30.99 21.84
N ASP A 118 -20.14 31.73 20.73
CA ASP A 118 -20.86 33.00 20.65
C ASP A 118 -22.38 32.82 20.43
N GLY A 119 -22.88 31.57 20.44
CA GLY A 119 -24.30 31.24 20.41
C GLY A 119 -24.92 31.06 19.01
N VAL A 120 -24.11 31.14 17.95
CA VAL A 120 -24.57 30.92 16.57
C VAL A 120 -24.96 29.44 16.40
N GLN A 121 -26.06 29.18 15.70
CA GLN A 121 -26.52 27.81 15.42
C GLN A 121 -25.82 27.26 14.17
N MET A 122 -25.46 25.97 14.17
CA MET A 122 -24.78 25.34 13.02
C MET A 122 -25.54 25.51 11.70
N ALA A 123 -26.89 25.44 11.73
CA ALA A 123 -27.73 25.55 10.54
C ALA A 123 -27.65 26.92 9.84
N ASP A 124 -27.24 27.96 10.57
CA ASP A 124 -27.14 29.33 10.07
C ASP A 124 -25.69 29.69 9.67
N MET A 125 -24.74 28.76 9.82
CA MET A 125 -23.33 29.02 9.57
C MET A 125 -22.95 28.81 8.11
N ALA A 126 -22.32 29.84 7.55
CA ALA A 126 -21.59 29.77 6.29
C ALA A 126 -20.16 30.26 6.50
N ILE A 127 -19.18 29.44 6.13
CA ILE A 127 -17.77 29.82 6.17
C ILE A 127 -17.41 30.49 4.85
N GLY A 128 -17.04 31.77 4.96
CA GLY A 128 -16.50 32.55 3.86
C GLY A 128 -15.14 32.02 3.38
N GLU A 129 -14.49 32.77 2.50
CA GLU A 129 -13.22 32.33 1.94
C GLU A 129 -12.10 32.25 2.98
N VAL A 130 -11.48 31.08 3.06
CA VAL A 130 -10.26 30.89 3.84
C VAL A 130 -9.14 31.67 3.16
N ARG A 131 -8.43 32.49 3.94
CA ARG A 131 -7.29 33.26 3.45
C ARG A 131 -5.99 32.61 3.90
N ALA A 132 -5.19 32.14 2.95
CA ALA A 132 -3.83 31.73 3.20
C ALA A 132 -2.95 32.97 3.47
N LEU A 133 -2.11 32.90 4.51
CA LEU A 133 -1.20 33.99 4.87
C LEU A 133 -0.09 34.21 3.82
N ARG A 134 0.25 33.15 3.08
CA ARG A 134 1.23 33.15 2.00
C ARG A 134 0.73 32.31 0.84
N ASP A 135 1.32 32.51 -0.32
CA ASP A 135 1.06 31.63 -1.46
C ASP A 135 1.54 30.22 -1.16
N LEU A 136 0.72 29.23 -1.49
CA LEU A 136 1.19 27.85 -1.58
C LEU A 136 2.14 27.76 -2.79
N PRO A 137 3.31 27.11 -2.67
CA PRO A 137 4.20 26.91 -3.81
C PRO A 137 3.41 26.29 -4.98
N PRO A 138 3.68 26.60 -6.26
CA PRO A 138 2.94 25.97 -7.36
C PRO A 138 3.15 24.44 -7.35
N PRO A 139 2.17 23.63 -7.80
CA PRO A 139 2.39 22.20 -7.96
C PRO A 139 3.53 21.97 -8.96
N ALA A 140 4.54 21.19 -8.58
CA ALA A 140 5.59 20.79 -9.51
C ALA A 140 5.15 19.52 -10.28
N PRO A 141 5.67 19.27 -11.49
CA PRO A 141 5.46 18.00 -12.17
C PRO A 141 6.01 16.84 -11.33
N GLY A 142 5.25 15.74 -11.23
CA GLY A 142 5.68 14.52 -10.56
C GLY A 142 4.82 14.13 -9.35
N ASP A 143 5.40 13.30 -8.49
CA ASP A 143 4.74 12.68 -7.33
C ASP A 143 5.12 13.37 -5.99
N GLY A 144 5.91 14.45 -6.05
CA GLY A 144 6.38 15.19 -4.88
C GLY A 144 7.17 14.35 -3.87
N GLY A 145 7.85 13.30 -4.32
CA GLY A 145 8.63 12.42 -3.44
C GLY A 145 7.89 11.20 -2.92
N VAL A 146 6.59 11.05 -3.23
CA VAL A 146 5.75 9.93 -2.80
C VAL A 146 5.10 9.24 -4.01
N PRO A 147 5.79 8.26 -4.63
CA PRO A 147 5.26 7.55 -5.79
C PRO A 147 3.89 6.90 -5.50
N CYS A 148 2.96 6.95 -6.44
CA CYS A 148 1.68 6.26 -6.34
C CYS A 148 1.85 4.77 -6.73
N PRO A 149 1.77 3.80 -5.78
CA PRO A 149 2.00 2.40 -6.08
C PRO A 149 1.04 1.85 -7.13
N ARG A 150 -0.22 2.33 -7.14
CA ARG A 150 -1.23 1.91 -8.11
C ARG A 150 -0.85 2.30 -9.53
N ALA A 151 -0.40 3.55 -9.73
CA ALA A 151 0.03 4.01 -11.05
C ALA A 151 1.21 3.18 -11.57
N VAL A 152 2.20 2.91 -10.70
CA VAL A 152 3.36 2.07 -11.05
C VAL A 152 2.94 0.63 -11.35
N PHE A 153 2.04 0.06 -10.56
CA PHE A 153 1.53 -1.29 -10.80
C PHE A 153 0.78 -1.40 -12.14
N GLU A 154 -0.10 -0.46 -12.44
CA GLU A 154 -0.81 -0.40 -13.72
C GLU A 154 0.16 -0.24 -14.90
N GLU A 155 1.24 0.52 -14.73
CA GLU A 155 2.30 0.66 -15.73
C GLU A 155 3.10 -0.63 -15.93
N MET A 156 3.49 -1.32 -14.85
CA MET A 156 4.14 -2.63 -14.91
C MET A 156 3.28 -3.64 -15.69
N LEU A 157 1.97 -3.67 -15.43
CA LEU A 157 1.04 -4.54 -16.15
C LEU A 157 0.92 -4.18 -17.63
N ARG A 158 0.86 -2.87 -17.95
CA ARG A 158 0.85 -2.39 -19.33
C ARG A 158 2.13 -2.76 -20.07
N GLY A 159 3.29 -2.69 -19.40
CA GLY A 159 4.58 -3.12 -19.94
C GLY A 159 4.60 -4.60 -20.33
N HIS A 160 3.79 -5.44 -19.67
CA HIS A 160 3.59 -6.85 -19.98
C HIS A 160 2.42 -7.10 -20.96
N GLY A 161 1.78 -6.06 -21.48
CA GLY A 161 0.61 -6.20 -22.35
C GLY A 161 -0.61 -6.84 -21.68
N ALA A 162 -0.69 -6.80 -20.34
CA ALA A 162 -1.86 -7.28 -19.62
C ALA A 162 -3.04 -6.30 -19.85
N VAL A 163 -4.19 -6.85 -20.23
CA VAL A 163 -5.41 -6.07 -20.48
C VAL A 163 -6.32 -6.15 -19.26
N LEU A 164 -6.69 -4.99 -18.72
CA LEU A 164 -7.65 -4.87 -17.63
C LEU A 164 -9.07 -4.73 -18.22
N GLY A 165 -10.04 -5.46 -17.67
CA GLY A 165 -11.41 -5.53 -18.20
C GLY A 165 -12.02 -6.92 -18.03
N GLY A 166 -13.30 -7.09 -18.42
CA GLY A 166 -13.95 -8.41 -18.40
C GLY A 166 -14.08 -9.06 -17.02
N GLY A 167 -14.21 -8.25 -15.96
CA GLY A 167 -14.21 -8.72 -14.57
C GLY A 167 -12.83 -8.75 -13.90
N THR A 168 -11.77 -8.40 -14.63
CA THR A 168 -10.42 -8.23 -14.09
C THR A 168 -10.20 -6.81 -13.60
N SER A 169 -9.76 -6.65 -12.36
CA SER A 169 -9.40 -5.36 -11.77
C SER A 169 -8.14 -5.48 -10.92
N VAL A 170 -7.40 -4.38 -10.82
CA VAL A 170 -6.18 -4.29 -10.02
C VAL A 170 -6.19 -3.05 -9.16
N ASP A 171 -5.44 -3.09 -8.06
CA ASP A 171 -5.28 -2.01 -7.11
C ASP A 171 -3.95 -2.15 -6.39
N ALA A 172 -3.41 -1.04 -5.90
CA ALA A 172 -2.28 -1.08 -4.99
C ALA A 172 -2.39 0.04 -3.95
N ARG A 173 -2.28 -0.31 -2.67
CA ARG A 173 -2.52 0.61 -1.56
C ARG A 173 -1.36 0.68 -0.61
N LEU A 174 -0.92 1.90 -0.31
CA LEU A 174 0.09 2.19 0.71
C LEU A 174 -0.54 2.17 2.10
N PHE A 175 0.14 1.52 3.04
CA PHE A 175 -0.08 1.56 4.47
C PHE A 175 1.19 2.10 5.13
N VAL A 176 1.03 3.13 5.95
CA VAL A 176 2.14 3.74 6.69
C VAL A 176 2.24 3.08 8.05
N HIS A 177 3.43 2.63 8.42
CA HIS A 177 3.71 2.06 9.73
C HIS A 177 4.60 2.97 10.58
N PRO A 178 4.47 2.93 11.91
CA PRO A 178 5.44 3.57 12.80
C PRO A 178 6.86 3.12 12.51
N ALA A 179 7.80 4.05 12.52
CA ALA A 179 9.21 3.81 12.27
C ALA A 179 10.08 4.66 13.21
N PRO A 180 11.33 4.23 13.50
CA PRO A 180 12.29 5.05 14.23
C PRO A 180 12.59 6.38 13.53
N PRO A 181 13.10 7.40 14.25
CA PRO A 181 13.55 8.65 13.65
C PRO A 181 14.54 8.43 12.50
N GLY A 182 14.36 9.17 11.40
CA GLY A 182 15.20 9.06 10.19
C GLY A 182 14.85 7.87 9.29
N LEU A 183 13.82 7.08 9.62
CA LEU A 183 13.32 6.00 8.81
C LEU A 183 11.82 6.19 8.53
N VAL A 184 11.39 5.78 7.34
CA VAL A 184 9.99 5.54 7.03
C VAL A 184 9.76 4.06 6.72
N MET A 185 8.58 3.58 7.05
CA MET A 185 8.15 2.21 6.79
C MET A 185 6.80 2.24 6.07
N GLY A 186 6.81 1.82 4.81
CA GLY A 186 5.60 1.62 4.01
C GLY A 186 5.35 0.14 3.75
N GLN A 187 4.11 -0.28 3.81
CA GLN A 187 3.64 -1.55 3.23
C GLN A 187 2.75 -1.24 2.04
N ILE A 188 2.92 -1.99 0.95
CA ILE A 188 2.03 -1.90 -0.20
C ILE A 188 1.30 -3.23 -0.35
N ASP A 189 -0.02 -3.17 -0.36
CA ASP A 189 -0.87 -4.30 -0.73
C ASP A 189 -1.17 -4.18 -2.23
N PHE A 190 -0.69 -5.15 -3.01
CA PHE A 190 -1.01 -5.32 -4.42
C PHE A 190 -2.14 -6.31 -4.54
N ALA A 191 -3.20 -5.93 -5.26
CA ALA A 191 -4.37 -6.75 -5.29
C ALA A 191 -4.92 -6.92 -6.71
N VAL A 192 -5.32 -8.15 -7.02
CA VAL A 192 -5.84 -8.56 -8.32
C VAL A 192 -7.15 -9.31 -8.12
N SER A 193 -8.21 -8.84 -8.76
CA SER A 193 -9.46 -9.58 -8.90
C SER A 193 -9.52 -10.12 -10.31
N HIS A 194 -9.81 -11.41 -10.46
CA HIS A 194 -9.89 -12.05 -11.77
C HIS A 194 -10.88 -13.22 -11.70
N PRO A 195 -11.78 -13.42 -12.69
CA PRO A 195 -12.84 -14.45 -12.64
C PRO A 195 -12.33 -15.88 -12.46
N ALA A 196 -11.08 -16.13 -12.86
CA ALA A 196 -10.45 -17.44 -12.75
C ALA A 196 -9.93 -17.80 -11.36
N LEU A 197 -9.85 -16.83 -10.44
CA LEU A 197 -9.34 -17.09 -9.09
C LEU A 197 -10.32 -17.92 -8.26
N ALA A 198 -9.77 -18.78 -7.40
CA ALA A 198 -10.54 -19.54 -6.42
C ALA A 198 -11.11 -18.63 -5.33
N ALA A 199 -10.33 -17.64 -4.87
CA ALA A 199 -10.80 -16.56 -4.02
C ALA A 199 -11.25 -15.33 -4.84
N PRO A 200 -12.12 -14.46 -4.29
CA PRO A 200 -12.57 -13.25 -4.99
C PRO A 200 -11.43 -12.30 -5.39
N ARG A 201 -10.33 -12.31 -4.63
CA ARG A 201 -9.19 -11.41 -4.80
C ARG A 201 -7.91 -12.10 -4.32
N LEU A 202 -6.84 -11.90 -5.07
CA LEU A 202 -5.46 -12.20 -4.66
C LEU A 202 -4.88 -10.91 -4.08
N VAL A 203 -4.27 -10.97 -2.90
CA VAL A 203 -3.62 -9.83 -2.26
C VAL A 203 -2.24 -10.23 -1.79
N GLU A 204 -1.21 -9.53 -2.26
CA GLU A 204 0.17 -9.70 -1.82
C GLU A 204 0.70 -8.41 -1.21
N SER A 205 1.21 -8.51 0.01
CA SER A 205 1.68 -7.37 0.78
C SER A 205 3.20 -7.33 0.84
N PHE A 206 3.83 -6.19 0.56
CA PHE A 206 5.28 -6.01 0.64
C PHE A 206 5.65 -4.78 1.44
N ALA A 207 6.47 -4.97 2.48
CA ALA A 207 7.03 -3.88 3.26
C ALA A 207 8.34 -3.36 2.66
N GLY A 208 8.56 -2.06 2.81
CA GLY A 208 9.76 -1.35 2.40
C GLY A 208 10.16 -0.31 3.45
N PRO A 209 11.30 -0.50 4.13
CA PRO A 209 11.94 0.57 4.87
C PRO A 209 12.77 1.46 3.94
N GLY A 210 12.94 2.72 4.29
CA GLY A 210 13.84 3.65 3.61
C GLY A 210 14.06 4.92 4.42
N ALA A 211 15.06 5.71 4.07
CA ALA A 211 15.22 7.06 4.62
C ALA A 211 14.15 8.00 4.05
N THR A 212 13.66 7.71 2.84
CA THR A 212 12.60 8.48 2.17
C THR A 212 11.41 7.62 1.75
N TRP A 213 10.26 8.25 1.53
CA TRP A 213 9.07 7.56 1.01
C TRP A 213 9.31 6.94 -0.36
N ARG A 214 10.08 7.60 -1.23
CA ARG A 214 10.49 7.05 -2.53
C ARG A 214 11.29 5.75 -2.38
N GLU A 215 12.24 5.70 -1.45
CA GLU A 215 13.03 4.49 -1.17
C GLU A 215 12.17 3.36 -0.59
N ALA A 216 11.33 3.68 0.41
CA ALA A 216 10.44 2.70 1.02
C ALA A 216 9.46 2.10 0.00
N ILE A 217 8.78 2.95 -0.76
CA ILE A 217 7.81 2.52 -1.80
C ILE A 217 8.53 1.77 -2.92
N GLY A 218 9.65 2.29 -3.41
CA GLY A 218 10.46 1.63 -4.44
C GLY A 218 10.98 0.26 -4.00
N GLY A 219 11.42 0.14 -2.75
CA GLY A 219 11.87 -1.13 -2.18
C GLY A 219 10.74 -2.15 -1.98
N ALA A 220 9.50 -1.73 -1.77
CA ALA A 220 8.34 -2.62 -1.75
C ALA A 220 7.94 -3.06 -3.17
N LEU A 221 7.90 -2.12 -4.13
CA LEU A 221 7.63 -2.37 -5.55
C LEU A 221 8.64 -3.35 -6.16
N GLN A 222 9.93 -3.18 -5.89
CA GLN A 222 10.97 -4.09 -6.40
C GLN A 222 10.82 -5.52 -5.87
N LYS A 223 10.41 -5.68 -4.61
CA LYS A 223 10.11 -7.01 -4.05
C LYS A 223 8.90 -7.64 -4.72
N PHE A 224 7.83 -6.85 -4.94
CA PHE A 224 6.65 -7.30 -5.65
C PHE A 224 6.97 -7.74 -7.09
N GLU A 225 7.70 -6.91 -7.84
CA GLU A 225 8.12 -7.19 -9.21
C GLU A 225 8.90 -8.52 -9.30
N ARG A 226 9.90 -8.69 -8.44
CA ARG A 226 10.73 -9.90 -8.42
C ARG A 226 9.99 -11.15 -7.94
N GLY A 227 9.10 -11.00 -6.96
CA GLY A 227 8.49 -12.13 -6.26
C GLY A 227 7.15 -12.58 -6.84
N ALA A 228 6.23 -11.65 -7.09
CA ALA A 228 4.82 -11.97 -7.33
C ALA A 228 4.26 -11.43 -8.65
N LEU A 229 4.80 -10.33 -9.20
CA LEU A 229 4.30 -9.76 -10.46
C LEU A 229 4.35 -10.76 -11.60
N HIS A 230 5.51 -11.36 -11.87
CA HIS A 230 5.67 -12.24 -13.02
C HIS A 230 4.81 -13.51 -12.94
N PRO A 231 4.68 -14.21 -11.79
CA PRO A 231 3.70 -15.30 -11.66
C PRO A 231 2.26 -14.85 -11.90
N ILE A 232 1.86 -13.68 -11.40
CA ILE A 232 0.52 -13.12 -11.63
C ILE A 232 0.30 -12.85 -13.13
N VAL A 233 1.27 -12.23 -13.79
CA VAL A 233 1.18 -11.96 -15.24
C VAL A 233 1.12 -13.28 -16.02
N GLU A 234 2.08 -14.18 -15.79
CA GLU A 234 2.31 -15.37 -16.60
C GLU A 234 1.29 -16.50 -16.33
N GLY A 235 0.77 -16.61 -15.11
CA GLY A 235 -0.19 -17.64 -14.71
C GLY A 235 -1.65 -17.19 -14.70
N LEU A 236 -1.94 -15.88 -14.68
CA LEU A 236 -3.30 -15.37 -14.54
C LEU A 236 -3.70 -14.37 -15.62
N LEU A 237 -2.92 -13.30 -15.82
CA LEU A 237 -3.39 -12.14 -16.60
C LEU A 237 -3.07 -12.23 -18.09
N ARG A 238 -1.87 -12.70 -18.44
CA ARG A 238 -1.36 -12.78 -19.81
C ARG A 238 -0.32 -13.90 -19.92
N PRO A 239 -0.74 -15.17 -20.04
CA PRO A 239 0.19 -16.27 -20.26
C PRO A 239 1.09 -16.04 -21.47
N GLY A 240 2.40 -16.26 -21.30
CA GLY A 240 3.44 -16.04 -22.30
C GLY A 240 4.06 -14.63 -22.31
N ALA A 241 3.63 -13.71 -21.44
CA ALA A 241 4.14 -12.33 -21.41
C ALA A 241 5.42 -12.13 -20.58
N ALA A 242 5.78 -13.08 -19.71
CA ALA A 242 7.00 -13.01 -18.90
C ALA A 242 7.86 -14.28 -19.04
N PRO A 243 8.26 -14.67 -20.29
CA PRO A 243 9.06 -15.86 -20.50
C PRO A 243 10.41 -15.74 -19.79
N GLY A 244 10.80 -16.79 -19.06
CA GLY A 244 12.07 -16.83 -18.33
C GLY A 244 12.09 -16.08 -17.00
N GLN A 245 11.00 -15.41 -16.61
CA GLN A 245 10.87 -14.73 -15.31
C GLN A 245 10.19 -15.60 -14.24
N VAL A 246 9.66 -16.75 -14.63
CA VAL A 246 9.00 -17.72 -13.74
C VAL A 246 9.52 -19.11 -14.01
N GLN A 247 9.41 -19.99 -13.01
CA GLN A 247 9.56 -21.43 -13.19
C GLN A 247 8.18 -22.06 -13.34
N ARG A 248 8.07 -23.06 -14.21
CA ARG A 248 6.84 -23.82 -14.45
C ARG A 248 7.10 -25.29 -14.19
N GLU A 249 6.28 -25.88 -13.34
CA GLU A 249 6.36 -27.30 -13.02
C GLU A 249 4.97 -27.92 -13.02
N ARG A 250 4.85 -29.13 -13.54
CA ARG A 250 3.58 -29.87 -13.48
C ARG A 250 3.42 -30.45 -12.08
N TYR A 251 2.27 -30.19 -11.45
CA TYR A 251 1.93 -30.66 -10.12
C TYR A 251 0.68 -31.54 -10.17
N GLU A 252 0.83 -32.81 -9.81
CA GLU A 252 -0.28 -33.77 -9.71
C GLU A 252 -0.94 -33.67 -8.33
N HIS A 253 -2.23 -33.32 -8.33
CA HIS A 253 -3.06 -33.17 -7.13
C HIS A 253 -4.29 -34.09 -7.23
N PRO A 254 -4.83 -34.61 -6.10
CA PRO A 254 -6.04 -35.45 -6.13
C PRO A 254 -7.25 -34.82 -6.83
N SER A 255 -7.37 -33.48 -6.80
CA SER A 255 -8.40 -32.72 -7.54
C SER A 255 -8.10 -32.47 -9.02
N GLY A 256 -7.05 -33.06 -9.58
CA GLY A 256 -6.60 -32.86 -10.97
C GLY A 256 -5.26 -32.15 -11.09
N ALA A 257 -4.64 -32.21 -12.27
CA ALA A 257 -3.32 -31.63 -12.50
C ALA A 257 -3.34 -30.09 -12.54
N PHE A 258 -2.28 -29.48 -12.02
CA PHE A 258 -2.03 -28.05 -12.06
C PHE A 258 -0.63 -27.77 -12.64
N GLU A 259 -0.46 -26.60 -13.23
CA GLU A 259 0.84 -25.99 -13.43
C GLU A 259 1.15 -25.09 -12.24
N LEU A 260 2.27 -25.37 -11.57
CA LEU A 260 2.86 -24.51 -10.58
C LEU A 260 3.64 -23.41 -11.30
N VAL A 261 3.18 -22.17 -11.21
CA VAL A 261 3.86 -20.99 -11.75
C VAL A 261 4.54 -20.27 -10.59
N LEU A 262 5.87 -20.40 -10.53
CA LEU A 262 6.68 -20.03 -9.39
C LEU A 262 7.49 -18.75 -9.66
N GLY A 263 7.39 -17.79 -8.73
CA GLY A 263 8.19 -16.57 -8.73
C GLY A 263 9.59 -16.76 -8.15
N ALA A 264 10.42 -15.71 -8.21
CA ALA A 264 11.74 -15.78 -7.60
C ALA A 264 11.65 -15.87 -6.08
N GLN A 265 12.53 -16.66 -5.48
CA GLN A 265 12.76 -16.63 -4.04
C GLN A 265 13.26 -15.24 -3.63
N LEU A 266 12.54 -14.60 -2.71
CA LEU A 266 13.00 -13.37 -2.08
C LEU A 266 13.74 -13.72 -0.80
N THR A 267 14.99 -13.26 -0.73
CA THR A 267 15.84 -13.35 0.45
C THR A 267 15.95 -11.97 1.10
N MET A 268 15.80 -11.92 2.42
CA MET A 268 15.84 -10.71 3.23
C MET A 268 16.77 -10.91 4.43
N PHE A 269 17.39 -9.83 4.89
CA PHE A 269 18.25 -9.73 6.08
C PHE A 269 19.58 -10.51 6.04
N ALA A 270 19.80 -11.39 5.08
CA ALA A 270 21.06 -12.09 4.90
C ALA A 270 22.02 -11.31 3.98
N ASP A 271 23.29 -11.26 4.36
CA ASP A 271 24.43 -10.70 3.62
C ASP A 271 25.20 -11.74 2.80
N ARG A 272 24.82 -13.01 2.94
CA ARG A 272 25.41 -14.16 2.28
C ARG A 272 24.37 -14.93 1.47
N PRO A 273 24.81 -15.77 0.50
CA PRO A 273 23.89 -16.61 -0.27
C PRO A 273 23.01 -17.47 0.63
N VAL A 274 21.71 -17.49 0.33
CA VAL A 274 20.72 -18.31 1.04
C VAL A 274 20.33 -19.48 0.14
N PRO A 275 20.31 -20.72 0.66
CA PRO A 275 19.93 -21.88 -0.13
C PRO A 275 18.52 -21.75 -0.77
N PRO A 276 18.29 -22.41 -1.91
CA PRO A 276 16.95 -22.50 -2.50
C PRO A 276 15.96 -23.16 -1.54
N ALA A 277 14.74 -22.64 -1.51
CA ALA A 277 13.66 -23.15 -0.67
C ALA A 277 12.91 -24.33 -1.30
N GLY A 278 13.42 -24.92 -2.38
CA GLY A 278 12.84 -26.10 -3.06
C GLY A 278 12.47 -27.22 -2.09
N PRO A 279 13.39 -27.69 -1.22
CA PRO A 279 13.05 -28.75 -0.24
C PRO A 279 11.96 -28.39 0.77
N LEU A 280 11.73 -27.10 1.02
CA LEU A 280 10.59 -26.64 1.82
C LEU A 280 9.31 -26.61 0.98
N LEU A 281 9.40 -26.10 -0.25
CA LEU A 281 8.29 -26.08 -1.21
C LEU A 281 7.78 -27.48 -1.49
N ASP A 282 8.64 -28.48 -1.70
CA ASP A 282 8.26 -29.87 -1.92
C ASP A 282 7.40 -30.41 -0.77
N ARG A 283 7.82 -30.15 0.48
CA ARG A 283 7.05 -30.56 1.66
C ARG A 283 5.72 -29.83 1.79
N LEU A 284 5.66 -28.57 1.38
CA LEU A 284 4.39 -27.83 1.31
C LEU A 284 3.48 -28.40 0.22
N LEU A 285 4.01 -28.74 -0.96
CA LEU A 285 3.26 -29.37 -2.04
C LEU A 285 2.75 -30.76 -1.66
N ASP A 286 3.51 -31.53 -0.88
CA ASP A 286 3.04 -32.80 -0.32
C ASP A 286 1.89 -32.59 0.68
N ALA A 287 2.01 -31.63 1.58
CA ALA A 287 0.93 -31.29 2.52
C ALA A 287 -0.33 -30.77 1.79
N LEU A 288 -0.13 -30.04 0.67
CA LEU A 288 -1.21 -29.47 -0.13
C LEU A 288 -2.11 -30.55 -0.75
N ARG A 289 -1.61 -31.78 -0.98
CA ARG A 289 -2.42 -32.90 -1.48
C ARG A 289 -3.63 -33.25 -0.61
N SER A 290 -3.60 -32.86 0.68
CA SER A 290 -4.71 -33.05 1.60
C SER A 290 -5.78 -31.95 1.52
N GLN A 291 -5.50 -30.85 0.81
CA GLN A 291 -6.40 -29.71 0.71
C GLN A 291 -7.36 -29.89 -0.47
N PRO A 292 -8.68 -29.68 -0.29
CA PRO A 292 -9.62 -29.74 -1.39
C PRO A 292 -9.44 -28.50 -2.29
N LEU A 293 -8.76 -28.67 -3.42
CA LEU A 293 -8.62 -27.64 -4.44
C LEU A 293 -9.74 -27.74 -5.47
N THR A 294 -10.22 -26.60 -5.95
CA THR A 294 -11.15 -26.51 -7.08
C THR A 294 -10.38 -26.44 -8.40
N ARG A 295 -11.06 -26.57 -9.55
CA ARG A 295 -10.45 -26.32 -10.87
C ARG A 295 -10.37 -24.83 -11.21
N ARG A 296 -10.05 -23.99 -10.22
CA ARG A 296 -9.77 -22.55 -10.38
C ARG A 296 -8.29 -22.28 -10.13
N VAL A 297 -7.84 -21.07 -10.42
CA VAL A 297 -6.48 -20.64 -10.09
C VAL A 297 -6.39 -20.40 -8.59
N HIS A 298 -5.55 -21.17 -7.93
CA HIS A 298 -5.21 -21.02 -6.52
C HIS A 298 -3.85 -20.32 -6.39
N TRP A 299 -3.57 -19.73 -5.23
CA TRP A 299 -2.26 -19.14 -4.95
C TRP A 299 -1.75 -19.48 -3.56
N MET A 300 -0.44 -19.67 -3.44
CA MET A 300 0.22 -20.00 -2.20
C MET A 300 1.42 -19.08 -1.97
N ARG A 301 1.51 -18.54 -0.76
CA ARG A 301 2.68 -17.81 -0.25
C ARG A 301 3.19 -18.52 0.98
N PHE A 302 4.51 -18.59 1.13
CA PHE A 302 5.09 -18.67 2.47
C PHE A 302 6.09 -17.54 2.71
N PHE A 303 6.16 -17.11 3.96
CA PHE A 303 7.20 -16.28 4.52
C PHE A 303 7.74 -16.97 5.77
N VAL A 304 9.06 -17.03 5.90
CA VAL A 304 9.70 -17.58 7.09
C VAL A 304 10.91 -16.73 7.48
N ALA A 305 11.01 -16.39 8.76
CA ALA A 305 12.11 -15.63 9.32
C ALA A 305 12.79 -16.42 10.44
N HIS A 306 14.12 -16.47 10.39
CA HIS A 306 14.97 -17.08 11.40
C HIS A 306 15.99 -16.05 11.94
N HIS A 307 16.40 -16.25 13.18
CA HIS A 307 17.52 -15.56 13.81
C HIS A 307 18.31 -16.55 14.65
N GLU A 308 19.63 -16.64 14.41
CA GLU A 308 20.51 -17.62 15.06
C GLU A 308 19.99 -19.06 14.95
N GLY A 309 19.58 -19.44 13.74
CA GLY A 309 19.03 -20.77 13.43
C GLY A 309 17.65 -21.05 14.05
N ARG A 310 17.06 -20.10 14.79
CA ARG A 310 15.77 -20.26 15.45
C ARG A 310 14.67 -19.54 14.69
N LEU A 311 13.54 -20.23 14.48
CA LEU A 311 12.34 -19.65 13.90
C LEU A 311 11.86 -18.47 14.75
N GLN A 312 11.72 -17.31 14.12
CA GLN A 312 11.17 -16.09 14.73
C GLN A 312 9.70 -15.92 14.37
N SER A 313 9.38 -16.13 13.09
CA SER A 313 8.01 -16.12 12.59
C SER A 313 7.91 -16.92 11.30
N ASN A 314 6.73 -17.48 11.06
CA ASN A 314 6.33 -18.02 9.79
C ASN A 314 4.89 -17.61 9.48
N GLU A 315 4.58 -17.63 8.21
CA GLU A 315 3.24 -17.41 7.70
C GLU A 315 3.13 -18.20 6.40
N VAL A 316 2.06 -18.98 6.28
CA VAL A 316 1.75 -19.70 5.04
C VAL A 316 0.32 -19.39 4.67
N LEU A 317 0.11 -18.78 3.51
CA LEU A 317 -1.22 -18.48 3.00
C LEU A 317 -1.57 -19.37 1.82
N LEU A 318 -2.80 -19.86 1.82
CA LEU A 318 -3.46 -20.47 0.65
C LEU A 318 -4.70 -19.63 0.33
N ASP A 319 -4.75 -19.08 -0.87
CA ASP A 319 -5.81 -18.18 -1.34
C ASP A 319 -6.09 -16.98 -0.42
N GLY A 320 -5.06 -16.51 0.29
CA GLY A 320 -5.12 -15.36 1.20
C GLY A 320 -5.57 -15.70 2.62
N ALA A 321 -5.92 -16.95 2.89
CA ALA A 321 -6.20 -17.44 4.24
C ALA A 321 -4.95 -18.10 4.84
N ALA A 322 -4.75 -17.91 6.14
CA ALA A 322 -3.72 -18.65 6.88
C ALA A 322 -3.96 -20.16 6.72
N TRP A 323 -2.90 -20.91 6.47
CA TRP A 323 -2.94 -22.35 6.27
C TRP A 323 -2.14 -23.07 7.37
N PRO A 324 -2.79 -23.44 8.49
CA PRO A 324 -2.10 -23.99 9.67
C PRO A 324 -1.27 -25.25 9.39
N ALA A 325 -1.71 -26.11 8.48
CA ALA A 325 -0.94 -27.30 8.12
C ALA A 325 0.35 -26.92 7.36
N GLY A 326 0.31 -25.90 6.50
CA GLY A 326 1.49 -25.35 5.85
C GLY A 326 2.43 -24.67 6.86
N GLU A 327 1.88 -23.93 7.82
CA GLU A 327 2.66 -23.32 8.90
C GLU A 327 3.38 -24.38 9.75
N ALA A 328 2.72 -25.51 10.04
CA ALA A 328 3.35 -26.63 10.74
C ALA A 328 4.52 -27.24 9.95
N VAL A 329 4.39 -27.36 8.62
CA VAL A 329 5.48 -27.80 7.74
C VAL A 329 6.67 -26.85 7.81
N VAL A 330 6.42 -25.54 7.69
CA VAL A 330 7.49 -24.53 7.80
C VAL A 330 8.13 -24.55 9.18
N ALA A 331 7.35 -24.67 10.25
CA ALA A 331 7.86 -24.70 11.62
C ALA A 331 8.73 -25.94 11.91
N GLY A 332 8.41 -27.09 11.30
CA GLY A 332 9.20 -28.31 11.38
C GLY A 332 10.42 -28.34 10.44
N SER A 333 10.72 -27.25 9.74
CA SER A 333 11.81 -27.17 8.78
C SER A 333 13.09 -26.62 9.39
N PRO A 334 14.27 -27.11 8.95
CA PRO A 334 15.53 -26.51 9.39
C PRO A 334 15.63 -25.06 8.88
N ALA A 335 16.29 -24.22 9.67
CA ALA A 335 16.64 -22.87 9.24
C ALA A 335 17.50 -22.93 7.96
N PRO A 336 17.29 -22.04 6.99
CA PRO A 336 18.08 -22.04 5.76
C PRO A 336 19.54 -21.63 6.00
N LEU A 337 19.82 -21.00 7.15
CA LEU A 337 21.15 -20.61 7.61
C LEU A 337 21.29 -20.92 9.12
N PRO A 338 22.46 -21.36 9.59
CA PRO A 338 22.66 -21.72 11.00
C PRO A 338 22.78 -20.52 11.95
N ASP A 339 23.23 -19.38 11.43
CA ASP A 339 23.53 -18.15 12.18
C ASP A 339 23.06 -16.89 11.44
N GLY A 340 22.95 -15.77 12.17
CA GLY A 340 22.50 -14.49 11.65
C GLY A 340 20.98 -14.40 11.45
N ARG A 341 20.52 -13.29 10.85
CA ARG A 341 19.11 -13.07 10.52
C ARG A 341 18.86 -13.38 9.05
N VAL A 342 17.82 -14.16 8.77
CA VAL A 342 17.41 -14.48 7.40
C VAL A 342 15.90 -14.57 7.32
N ALA A 343 15.32 -14.00 6.28
CA ALA A 343 13.96 -14.32 5.91
C ALA A 343 13.87 -14.72 4.45
N VAL A 344 13.00 -15.69 4.18
CA VAL A 344 12.74 -16.23 2.84
C VAL A 344 11.25 -16.09 2.57
N ARG A 345 10.92 -15.59 1.38
CA ARG A 345 9.56 -15.57 0.86
C ARG A 345 9.50 -16.15 -0.53
N LEU A 346 8.43 -16.87 -0.81
CA LEU A 346 8.16 -17.46 -2.10
C LEU A 346 6.65 -17.38 -2.37
N PHE A 347 6.32 -17.04 -3.61
CA PHE A 347 4.95 -16.90 -4.09
C PHE A 347 4.76 -17.79 -5.32
N SER A 348 3.62 -18.45 -5.39
CA SER A 348 3.28 -19.35 -6.50
C SER A 348 1.80 -19.30 -6.84
N LEU A 349 1.48 -19.52 -8.11
CA LEU A 349 0.12 -19.84 -8.57
C LEU A 349 0.03 -21.32 -8.91
N LEU A 350 -1.13 -21.90 -8.64
CA LEU A 350 -1.55 -23.23 -9.10
C LEU A 350 -2.62 -23.02 -10.17
N VAL A 351 -2.23 -23.17 -11.43
CA VAL A 351 -3.10 -22.95 -12.58
C VAL A 351 -3.60 -24.31 -13.08
N PRO A 352 -4.91 -24.55 -13.25
CA PRO A 352 -5.40 -25.81 -13.81
C PRO A 352 -4.72 -26.14 -15.16
N ALA A 353 -4.16 -27.35 -15.30
CA ALA A 353 -3.37 -27.73 -16.48
C ALA A 353 -4.19 -27.90 -17.78
N ASP A 354 -5.52 -28.02 -17.67
CA ASP A 354 -6.42 -28.29 -18.81
C ASP A 354 -7.06 -27.00 -19.37
N ARG A 355 -6.46 -25.84 -19.10
CA ARG A 355 -7.08 -24.54 -19.33
C ARG A 355 -6.87 -23.97 -20.73
#